data_AF-A0AA43HKC3-F1
#
_entry.id   AF-A0AA43HKC3-F1
#
_cell.length_a   1.000
_cell.length_b   1.000
_cell.length_c   1.000
_cell.angle_alpha   90.00
_cell.angle_beta   90.00
_cell.angle_gamma   90.00
#
_symmetry.space_group_name_H-M   'P 1'
#
loop_
_entity.id
_entity.type
_entity.pdbx_description
1 polymer ?
#
loop_
_entity_poly.entity_id
_entity_poly.type
_entity_poly.pdbx_seq_one_letter_code
_entity_poly.pdbx_strand_id
1 'polypeptide(L)'
;MQDRITLPDWDALADFDDEALPLLPTALLIARDEYPDLQPSTYDALVQSHVEHLRAEVDSIEHSPLKMAAINRHLFDELGYSGDHQEYYDPRNSYLNQVFERRLGNPISLALVQMEVARRLGIPLDGVSFPGHFLVRLPVDDGVLVMDPFNGGRPLDVDELRERAKSHLGGQMPDDQVLAQILDPAPSRAILIRMLRNLHGVYAEASEWDRAARSADRLLKLAPEQDDALRDRGLAYLQLDYLAGARNDLGLYLKRNPEASDAQWLREKLIDLGGPVPRLH
;
A
#
# COMPACT_ATOMS: atom_id res chain seq x y z
N MET A 1 -13.22 -2.43 -28.81
CA MET A 1 -11.79 -2.70 -28.53
C MET A 1 -11.59 -2.27 -27.10
N GLN A 2 -11.34 -3.20 -26.16
CA GLN A 2 -11.00 -2.80 -24.79
C GLN A 2 -9.59 -2.21 -24.82
N ASP A 3 -9.40 -1.06 -24.20
CA ASP A 3 -8.08 -0.46 -24.07
C ASP A 3 -7.21 -1.36 -23.19
N ARG A 4 -6.06 -1.77 -23.73
CA ARG A 4 -5.14 -2.67 -23.03
C ARG A 4 -4.57 -1.95 -21.81
N ILE A 5 -4.81 -2.50 -20.62
CA ILE A 5 -4.07 -2.12 -19.41
C ILE A 5 -2.57 -2.09 -19.73
N THR A 6 -1.95 -0.94 -19.44
CA THR A 6 -0.55 -0.67 -19.73
C THR A 6 0.10 -0.25 -18.42
N LEU A 7 1.20 -0.91 -18.04
CA LEU A 7 1.94 -0.52 -16.85
C LEU A 7 2.68 0.80 -17.14
N PRO A 8 2.65 1.78 -16.22
CA PRO A 8 3.46 2.98 -16.36
C PRO A 8 4.96 2.66 -16.26
N ASP A 9 5.80 3.60 -16.67
CA ASP A 9 7.23 3.56 -16.35
C ASP A 9 7.44 4.02 -14.90
N TRP A 10 8.37 3.36 -14.20
CA TRP A 10 8.80 3.74 -12.85
C TRP A 10 9.33 5.16 -12.80
N ASP A 11 10.07 5.59 -13.83
CA ASP A 11 10.73 6.91 -13.85
C ASP A 11 9.79 8.07 -14.23
N ALA A 12 8.50 7.78 -14.49
CA ALA A 12 7.46 8.77 -14.76
C ALA A 12 6.47 8.98 -13.59
N LEU A 13 6.47 8.12 -12.56
CA LEU A 13 5.42 8.12 -11.53
C LEU A 13 5.38 9.38 -10.67
N ALA A 14 6.53 10.03 -10.46
CA ALA A 14 6.63 11.28 -9.71
C ALA A 14 5.91 12.46 -10.40
N ASP A 15 5.76 12.43 -11.71
CA ASP A 15 5.21 13.53 -12.52
C ASP A 15 3.67 13.45 -12.72
N PHE A 16 3.01 12.38 -12.24
CA PHE A 16 1.54 12.28 -12.25
C PHE A 16 0.93 13.08 -11.10
N ASP A 17 -0.22 13.73 -11.33
CA ASP A 17 -1.13 14.14 -10.26
C ASP A 17 -1.73 12.90 -9.56
N ASP A 18 -2.12 13.02 -8.29
CA ASP A 18 -2.55 11.89 -7.45
C ASP A 18 -3.86 11.23 -7.92
N GLU A 19 -4.76 12.00 -8.55
CA GLU A 19 -5.97 11.53 -9.21
C GLU A 19 -5.70 10.88 -10.58
N ALA A 20 -4.60 11.24 -11.22
CA ALA A 20 -4.19 10.71 -12.52
C ALA A 20 -3.32 9.44 -12.41
N LEU A 21 -2.64 9.25 -11.28
CA LEU A 21 -1.74 8.13 -11.01
C LEU A 21 -2.50 6.78 -11.05
N PRO A 22 -2.18 5.88 -11.99
CA PRO A 22 -3.02 4.71 -12.26
C PRO A 22 -2.79 3.60 -11.23
N LEU A 23 -3.70 3.50 -10.23
CA LEU A 23 -3.54 2.64 -9.06
C LEU A 23 -3.34 1.14 -9.37
N LEU A 24 -4.30 0.48 -10.05
CA LEU A 24 -4.17 -0.95 -10.41
C LEU A 24 -2.92 -1.22 -11.28
N PRO A 25 -2.65 -0.48 -12.37
CA PRO A 25 -1.42 -0.63 -13.14
C PRO A 25 -0.15 -0.45 -12.32
N THR A 26 -0.08 0.51 -11.40
CA THR A 26 1.12 0.74 -10.59
C THR A 26 1.30 -0.36 -9.52
N ALA A 27 0.21 -0.89 -8.95
CA ALA A 27 0.27 -2.04 -8.04
C ALA A 27 0.67 -3.34 -8.76
N LEU A 28 0.29 -3.52 -10.03
CA LEU A 28 0.80 -4.61 -10.89
C LEU A 28 2.26 -4.37 -11.32
N LEU A 29 2.71 -3.12 -11.45
CA LEU A 29 4.12 -2.78 -11.68
C LEU A 29 5.00 -3.15 -10.47
N ILE A 30 4.51 -2.93 -9.24
CA ILE A 30 5.15 -3.38 -7.99
C ILE A 30 5.28 -4.92 -7.99
N ALA A 31 4.25 -5.65 -8.41
CA ALA A 31 4.32 -7.11 -8.52
C ALA A 31 5.33 -7.60 -9.57
N ARG A 32 5.52 -6.86 -10.67
CA ARG A 32 6.46 -7.23 -11.75
C ARG A 32 7.93 -7.23 -11.30
N ASP A 33 8.28 -6.58 -10.20
CA ASP A 33 9.64 -6.62 -9.62
C ASP A 33 10.00 -8.00 -9.01
N GLU A 34 9.00 -8.83 -8.66
CA GLU A 34 9.18 -10.23 -8.23
C GLU A 34 8.68 -11.25 -9.27
N TYR A 35 7.72 -10.86 -10.12
CA TYR A 35 7.12 -11.70 -11.15
C TYR A 35 7.33 -11.08 -12.55
N PRO A 36 8.53 -11.15 -13.16
CA PRO A 36 8.81 -10.47 -14.43
C PRO A 36 7.90 -10.87 -15.59
N ASP A 37 7.50 -12.14 -15.63
CA ASP A 37 6.61 -12.72 -16.66
C ASP A 37 5.12 -12.37 -16.47
N LEU A 38 4.78 -11.59 -15.43
CA LEU A 38 3.44 -11.11 -15.14
C LEU A 38 2.78 -10.45 -16.36
N GLN A 39 1.59 -10.93 -16.72
CA GLN A 39 0.77 -10.37 -17.80
C GLN A 39 -0.35 -9.50 -17.21
N PRO A 40 -0.26 -8.15 -17.25
CA PRO A 40 -1.22 -7.27 -16.59
C PRO A 40 -2.66 -7.45 -17.07
N SER A 41 -2.83 -7.76 -18.36
CA SER A 41 -4.13 -8.00 -18.99
C SER A 41 -4.87 -9.21 -18.42
N THR A 42 -4.19 -10.16 -17.77
CA THR A 42 -4.84 -11.30 -17.10
C THR A 42 -5.64 -10.82 -15.89
N TYR A 43 -5.05 -9.94 -15.07
CA TYR A 43 -5.65 -9.45 -13.84
C TYR A 43 -6.69 -8.36 -14.11
N ASP A 44 -6.47 -7.53 -15.14
CA ASP A 44 -7.48 -6.59 -15.66
C ASP A 44 -8.72 -7.32 -16.20
N ALA A 45 -8.54 -8.40 -16.98
CA ALA A 45 -9.64 -9.24 -17.45
C ALA A 45 -10.35 -9.97 -16.29
N LEU A 46 -9.63 -10.39 -15.25
CA LEU A 46 -10.22 -10.99 -14.05
C LEU A 46 -11.11 -10.01 -13.30
N VAL A 47 -10.63 -8.79 -13.03
CA VAL A 47 -11.42 -7.71 -12.43
C VAL A 47 -12.64 -7.38 -13.30
N GLN A 48 -12.46 -7.31 -14.62
CA GLN A 48 -13.55 -7.10 -15.57
C GLN A 48 -14.60 -8.21 -15.49
N SER A 49 -14.21 -9.47 -15.26
CA SER A 49 -15.16 -10.58 -15.11
C SER A 49 -16.04 -10.47 -13.85
N HIS A 50 -15.48 -9.99 -12.72
CA HIS A 50 -16.26 -9.71 -11.50
C HIS A 50 -17.26 -8.57 -11.74
N VAL A 51 -16.83 -7.54 -12.47
CA VAL A 51 -17.67 -6.39 -12.86
C VAL A 51 -18.79 -6.81 -13.81
N GLU A 52 -18.53 -7.71 -14.76
CA GLU A 52 -19.53 -8.23 -15.68
C GLU A 52 -20.54 -9.15 -14.98
N HIS A 53 -20.10 -9.94 -13.99
CA HIS A 53 -20.98 -10.74 -13.13
C HIS A 53 -21.92 -9.87 -12.29
N LEU A 54 -21.38 -8.86 -11.60
CA LEU A 54 -22.14 -8.02 -10.67
C LEU A 54 -23.08 -7.00 -11.34
N ARG A 55 -22.81 -6.59 -12.57
CA ARG A 55 -23.46 -5.43 -13.22
C ARG A 55 -24.98 -5.47 -13.16
N ALA A 56 -25.60 -6.59 -13.53
CA ALA A 56 -27.05 -6.70 -13.59
C ALA A 56 -27.73 -6.59 -12.21
N GLU A 57 -27.09 -7.08 -11.14
CA GLU A 57 -27.58 -6.90 -9.76
C GLU A 57 -27.38 -5.45 -9.31
N VAL A 58 -26.17 -4.92 -9.49
CA VAL A 58 -25.77 -3.57 -9.03
C VAL A 58 -26.52 -2.44 -9.75
N ASP A 59 -26.86 -2.62 -11.02
CA ASP A 59 -27.71 -1.70 -11.80
C ASP A 59 -29.20 -1.77 -11.37
N SER A 60 -29.64 -2.90 -10.79
CA SER A 60 -31.02 -3.08 -10.30
C SER A 60 -31.27 -2.55 -8.88
N ILE A 61 -30.19 -2.32 -8.12
CA ILE A 61 -30.22 -1.78 -6.76
C ILE A 61 -30.22 -0.24 -6.82
N GLU A 62 -31.00 0.40 -5.95
CA GLU A 62 -31.01 1.86 -5.80
C GLU A 62 -29.90 2.33 -4.83
N HIS A 63 -29.96 1.91 -3.56
CA HIS A 63 -29.09 2.43 -2.50
C HIS A 63 -27.65 1.88 -2.53
N SER A 64 -26.65 2.77 -2.49
CA SER A 64 -25.21 2.43 -2.52
C SER A 64 -24.74 1.41 -1.46
N PRO A 65 -25.21 1.43 -0.20
CA PRO A 65 -24.84 0.39 0.78
C PRO A 65 -25.24 -1.03 0.36
N LEU A 66 -26.39 -1.18 -0.32
CA LEU A 66 -26.83 -2.48 -0.83
C LEU A 66 -26.00 -2.92 -2.05
N LYS A 67 -25.53 -1.97 -2.88
CA LYS A 67 -24.58 -2.25 -3.97
C LYS A 67 -23.25 -2.77 -3.42
N MET A 68 -22.74 -2.15 -2.35
CA MET A 68 -21.55 -2.63 -1.66
C MET A 68 -21.78 -3.98 -0.96
N ALA A 69 -22.97 -4.26 -0.42
CA ALA A 69 -23.29 -5.58 0.11
C ALA A 69 -23.23 -6.68 -0.98
N ALA A 70 -23.71 -6.41 -2.20
CA ALA A 70 -23.58 -7.33 -3.34
C ALA A 70 -22.11 -7.55 -3.76
N ILE A 71 -21.31 -6.48 -3.85
CA ILE A 71 -19.86 -6.56 -4.11
C ILE A 71 -19.15 -7.39 -3.04
N ASN A 72 -19.44 -7.13 -1.76
CA ASN A 72 -18.79 -7.81 -0.64
C ASN A 72 -19.14 -9.30 -0.64
N ARG A 73 -20.42 -9.65 -0.85
CA ARG A 73 -20.85 -11.05 -0.99
C ARG A 73 -20.12 -11.75 -2.14
N HIS A 74 -20.03 -11.12 -3.30
CA HIS A 74 -19.35 -11.71 -4.45
C HIS A 74 -17.85 -11.92 -4.22
N LEU A 75 -17.14 -10.92 -3.68
CA LEU A 75 -15.70 -11.02 -3.45
C LEU A 75 -15.36 -11.92 -2.26
N PHE A 76 -15.98 -11.70 -1.10
CA PHE A 76 -15.54 -12.32 0.15
C PHE A 76 -16.28 -13.65 0.46
N ASP A 77 -17.57 -13.79 0.10
CA ASP A 77 -18.33 -15.03 0.36
C ASP A 77 -18.30 -16.01 -0.83
N GLU A 78 -18.58 -15.53 -2.05
CA GLU A 78 -18.73 -16.38 -3.25
C GLU A 78 -17.39 -16.74 -3.88
N LEU A 79 -16.45 -15.78 -3.96
CA LEU A 79 -15.09 -16.01 -4.44
C LEU A 79 -14.12 -16.36 -3.31
N GLY A 80 -14.38 -15.98 -2.06
CA GLY A 80 -13.50 -16.32 -0.94
C GLY A 80 -12.22 -15.48 -0.86
N TYR A 81 -12.22 -14.24 -1.36
CA TYR A 81 -11.17 -13.28 -1.00
C TYR A 81 -11.15 -13.11 0.52
N SER A 82 -9.98 -13.17 1.15
CA SER A 82 -9.86 -13.16 2.60
C SER A 82 -8.52 -12.65 3.09
N GLY A 83 -8.51 -12.14 4.32
CA GLY A 83 -7.28 -11.78 5.03
C GLY A 83 -6.43 -13.01 5.31
N ASP A 84 -5.13 -12.95 5.02
CA ASP A 84 -4.21 -14.02 5.44
C ASP A 84 -3.93 -13.91 6.95
N HIS A 85 -4.74 -14.60 7.74
CA HIS A 85 -4.59 -14.69 9.20
C HIS A 85 -3.51 -15.69 9.64
N GLN A 86 -2.93 -16.47 8.72
CA GLN A 86 -1.96 -17.53 9.06
C GLN A 86 -0.53 -17.07 8.76
N GLU A 87 -0.29 -16.55 7.55
CA GLU A 87 0.99 -16.03 7.09
C GLU A 87 0.90 -14.50 6.92
N TYR A 88 0.43 -13.77 7.94
CA TYR A 88 0.09 -12.33 7.85
C TYR A 88 1.18 -11.44 7.19
N TYR A 89 2.45 -11.69 7.52
CA TYR A 89 3.60 -10.96 7.00
C TYR A 89 4.20 -11.54 5.70
N ASP A 90 3.56 -12.52 5.07
CA ASP A 90 3.97 -13.03 3.76
C ASP A 90 3.92 -11.93 2.68
N PRO A 91 5.02 -11.64 1.97
CA PRO A 91 5.04 -10.58 0.95
C PRO A 91 4.09 -10.86 -0.23
N ARG A 92 3.70 -12.12 -0.50
CA ARG A 92 2.65 -12.45 -1.49
C ARG A 92 1.33 -11.76 -1.17
N ASN A 93 1.05 -11.44 0.09
CA ASN A 93 -0.14 -10.71 0.52
C ASN A 93 -0.17 -9.24 0.07
N SER A 94 0.95 -8.69 -0.43
CA SER A 94 1.05 -7.34 -0.99
C SER A 94 1.03 -7.31 -2.52
N TYR A 95 1.30 -8.44 -3.18
CA TYR A 95 1.45 -8.51 -4.64
C TYR A 95 0.13 -8.91 -5.31
N LEU A 96 -0.49 -7.98 -6.03
CA LEU A 96 -1.86 -8.18 -6.54
C LEU A 96 -2.06 -9.44 -7.38
N ASN A 97 -1.06 -9.90 -8.14
CA ASN A 97 -1.18 -11.17 -8.86
C ASN A 97 -1.39 -12.35 -7.90
N GLN A 98 -0.59 -12.43 -6.83
CA GLN A 98 -0.73 -13.44 -5.80
C GLN A 98 -2.03 -13.28 -5.02
N VAL A 99 -2.50 -12.05 -4.79
CA VAL A 99 -3.80 -11.81 -4.14
C VAL A 99 -4.96 -12.27 -5.04
N PHE A 100 -4.90 -12.02 -6.35
CA PHE A 100 -5.87 -12.51 -7.33
C PHE A 100 -5.84 -14.05 -7.49
N GLU A 101 -4.65 -14.66 -7.44
CA GLU A 101 -4.45 -16.11 -7.63
C GLU A 101 -4.76 -16.94 -6.38
N ARG A 102 -4.24 -16.53 -5.20
CA ARG A 102 -4.45 -17.20 -3.90
C ARG A 102 -5.79 -16.84 -3.27
N ARG A 103 -6.37 -15.69 -3.63
CA ARG A 103 -7.49 -15.02 -2.94
C ARG A 103 -7.18 -14.67 -1.46
N LEU A 104 -5.89 -14.61 -1.12
CA LEU A 104 -5.37 -14.24 0.18
C LEU A 104 -4.55 -12.95 0.06
N GLY A 105 -4.80 -11.99 0.94
CA GLY A 105 -4.13 -10.69 0.90
C GLY A 105 -4.07 -9.99 2.25
N ASN A 106 -3.34 -8.86 2.27
CA ASN A 106 -3.30 -7.94 3.40
C ASN A 106 -4.38 -6.85 3.26
N PRO A 107 -4.64 -6.01 4.29
CA PRO A 107 -5.76 -5.06 4.28
C PRO A 107 -5.76 -4.08 3.10
N ILE A 108 -4.58 -3.63 2.66
CA ILE A 108 -4.45 -2.65 1.58
C ILE A 108 -4.62 -3.27 0.19
N SER A 109 -4.18 -4.52 0.00
CA SER A 109 -4.38 -5.24 -1.27
C SER A 109 -5.84 -5.64 -1.50
N LEU A 110 -6.54 -6.11 -0.45
CA LEU A 110 -7.95 -6.49 -0.52
C LEU A 110 -8.84 -5.26 -0.71
N ALA A 111 -8.50 -4.14 -0.07
CA ALA A 111 -9.11 -2.85 -0.35
C ALA A 111 -8.97 -2.46 -1.83
N LEU A 112 -7.77 -2.56 -2.41
CA LEU A 112 -7.53 -2.22 -3.82
C LEU A 112 -8.37 -3.07 -4.78
N VAL A 113 -8.47 -4.40 -4.55
CA VAL A 113 -9.35 -5.30 -5.32
C VAL A 113 -10.81 -4.85 -5.26
N GLN A 114 -11.32 -4.56 -4.05
CA GLN A 114 -12.71 -4.12 -3.84
C GLN A 114 -12.98 -2.73 -4.46
N MET A 115 -12.07 -1.78 -4.27
CA MET A 115 -12.13 -0.42 -4.83
C MET A 115 -12.16 -0.44 -6.36
N GLU A 116 -11.31 -1.23 -7.01
CA GLU A 116 -11.27 -1.27 -8.47
C GLU A 116 -12.53 -1.91 -9.09
N VAL A 117 -13.10 -2.93 -8.45
CA VAL A 117 -14.41 -3.50 -8.84
C VAL A 117 -15.54 -2.47 -8.63
N ALA A 118 -15.59 -1.82 -7.47
CA ALA A 118 -16.58 -0.77 -7.17
C ALA A 118 -16.49 0.41 -8.16
N ARG A 119 -15.28 0.89 -8.44
CA ARG A 119 -15.00 1.99 -9.38
C ARG A 119 -15.49 1.68 -10.80
N ARG A 120 -15.28 0.44 -11.29
CA ARG A 120 -15.77 -0.01 -12.61
C ARG A 120 -17.28 -0.26 -12.66
N LEU A 121 -17.93 -0.34 -11.51
CA LEU A 121 -19.39 -0.36 -11.32
C LEU A 121 -19.95 1.04 -11.01
N GLY A 122 -19.13 2.10 -11.07
CA GLY A 122 -19.56 3.48 -10.84
C GLY A 122 -19.81 3.86 -9.38
N ILE A 123 -19.32 3.09 -8.43
CA ILE A 123 -19.52 3.30 -6.99
C ILE A 123 -18.28 4.00 -6.39
N PRO A 124 -18.45 5.14 -5.68
CA PRO A 124 -17.35 5.89 -5.10
C PRO A 124 -16.88 5.24 -3.79
N LEU A 125 -16.01 4.24 -3.90
CA LEU A 125 -15.36 3.59 -2.76
C LEU A 125 -13.93 4.11 -2.61
N ASP A 126 -13.70 4.98 -1.63
CA ASP A 126 -12.37 5.52 -1.34
C ASP A 126 -11.59 4.54 -0.44
N GLY A 127 -10.28 4.45 -0.65
CA GLY A 127 -9.37 3.81 0.30
C GLY A 127 -9.07 4.76 1.46
N VAL A 128 -8.82 4.21 2.66
CA VAL A 128 -8.49 5.00 3.86
C VAL A 128 -7.22 4.45 4.49
N SER A 129 -6.19 5.30 4.58
CA SER A 129 -4.90 4.95 5.18
C SER A 129 -4.94 5.02 6.72
N PHE A 130 -5.95 4.37 7.30
CA PHE A 130 -6.21 4.33 8.73
C PHE A 130 -5.00 3.74 9.51
N PRO A 131 -4.70 4.20 10.74
CA PRO A 131 -3.54 3.73 11.52
C PRO A 131 -3.55 2.22 11.78
N GLY A 132 -2.39 1.57 11.60
CA GLY A 132 -2.22 0.12 11.75
C GLY A 132 -2.84 -0.69 10.59
N HIS A 133 -4.14 -0.55 10.37
CA HIS A 133 -4.95 -1.35 9.44
C HIS A 133 -5.51 -0.50 8.31
N PHE A 134 -5.48 -0.95 7.05
CA PHE A 134 -6.06 -0.19 5.93
C PHE A 134 -7.56 -0.51 5.78
N LEU A 135 -8.37 0.50 5.45
CA LEU A 135 -9.83 0.40 5.38
C LEU A 135 -10.34 1.00 4.05
N VAL A 136 -11.65 0.88 3.81
CA VAL A 136 -12.34 1.64 2.76
C VAL A 136 -13.51 2.43 3.35
N ARG A 137 -13.95 3.47 2.63
CA ARG A 137 -15.16 4.24 2.97
C ARG A 137 -16.05 4.43 1.74
N LEU A 138 -17.35 4.40 1.96
CA LEU A 138 -18.39 4.73 0.99
C LEU A 138 -19.15 5.97 1.48
N PRO A 139 -19.22 7.08 0.72
CA PRO A 139 -20.13 8.18 1.01
C PRO A 139 -21.60 7.73 0.95
N VAL A 140 -22.39 8.13 1.94
CA VAL A 140 -23.83 7.85 2.07
C VAL A 140 -24.57 9.11 2.51
N ASP A 141 -25.90 9.15 2.38
CA ASP A 141 -26.70 10.37 2.58
C ASP A 141 -26.48 11.03 3.97
N ASP A 142 -26.33 10.22 5.02
CA ASP A 142 -26.09 10.65 6.41
C ASP A 142 -24.60 10.56 6.85
N GLY A 143 -23.64 10.45 5.92
CA GLY A 143 -22.20 10.48 6.24
C GLY A 143 -21.31 9.52 5.45
N VAL A 144 -20.56 8.67 6.15
CA VAL A 144 -19.66 7.66 5.55
C VAL A 144 -19.84 6.28 6.18
N LEU A 145 -19.94 5.25 5.32
CA LEU A 145 -19.91 3.85 5.71
C LEU A 145 -18.47 3.33 5.58
N VAL A 146 -17.80 3.12 6.71
CA VAL A 146 -16.43 2.56 6.75
C VAL A 146 -16.50 1.05 6.83
N MET A 147 -15.67 0.34 6.04
CA MET A 147 -15.64 -1.12 5.96
C MET A 147 -14.21 -1.67 6.01
N ASP A 148 -14.08 -2.92 6.45
CA ASP A 148 -12.82 -3.64 6.66
C ASP A 148 -12.65 -4.80 5.65
N PRO A 149 -11.91 -4.60 4.53
CA PRO A 149 -11.81 -5.60 3.46
C PRO A 149 -11.02 -6.85 3.84
N PHE A 150 -10.15 -6.75 4.86
CA PHE A 150 -9.44 -7.89 5.43
C PHE A 150 -10.40 -8.84 6.16
N ASN A 151 -11.39 -8.24 6.85
CA ASN A 151 -12.44 -8.94 7.57
C ASN A 151 -13.76 -9.00 6.75
N GLY A 152 -13.67 -9.38 5.47
CA GLY A 152 -14.82 -9.67 4.61
C GLY A 152 -15.66 -8.45 4.18
N GLY A 153 -15.09 -7.25 4.24
CA GLY A 153 -15.82 -6.01 3.96
C GLY A 153 -16.84 -5.64 5.05
N ARG A 154 -16.70 -6.18 6.28
CA ARG A 154 -17.60 -5.87 7.39
C ARG A 154 -17.63 -4.36 7.67
N PRO A 155 -18.80 -3.74 7.87
CA PRO A 155 -18.89 -2.36 8.33
C PRO A 155 -18.36 -2.20 9.76
N LEU A 156 -17.67 -1.09 10.02
CA LEU A 156 -17.15 -0.70 11.33
C LEU A 156 -18.00 0.43 11.91
N ASP A 157 -18.29 0.37 13.21
CA ASP A 157 -18.93 1.48 13.91
C ASP A 157 -17.91 2.51 14.42
N VAL A 158 -18.40 3.67 14.84
CA VAL A 158 -17.58 4.82 15.22
C VAL A 158 -16.74 4.53 16.48
N ASP A 159 -17.22 3.74 17.43
CA ASP A 159 -16.51 3.45 18.67
C ASP A 159 -15.44 2.36 18.47
N GLU A 160 -15.70 1.38 17.60
CA GLU A 160 -14.66 0.46 17.11
C GLU A 160 -13.53 1.23 16.39
N LEU A 161 -13.87 2.20 15.54
CA LEU A 161 -12.88 3.05 14.87
C LEU A 161 -12.08 3.91 15.87
N ARG A 162 -12.73 4.53 16.86
CA ARG A 162 -12.05 5.30 17.93
C ARG A 162 -11.06 4.43 18.72
N GLU A 163 -11.47 3.24 19.15
CA GLU A 163 -10.61 2.35 19.95
C GLU A 163 -9.47 1.74 19.11
N ARG A 164 -9.70 1.40 17.82
CA ARG A 164 -8.63 1.00 16.89
C ARG A 164 -7.58 2.12 16.71
N ALA A 165 -8.01 3.36 16.51
CA ALA A 165 -7.11 4.51 16.28
C ALA A 165 -6.29 4.91 17.53
N LYS A 166 -6.91 4.86 18.72
CA LYS A 166 -6.35 5.25 20.02
C LYS A 166 -4.95 4.71 20.33
N SER A 167 -4.68 3.46 19.93
CA SER A 167 -3.35 2.83 20.10
C SER A 167 -2.22 3.57 19.38
N HIS A 168 -2.54 4.17 18.22
CA HIS A 168 -1.62 4.96 17.40
C HIS A 168 -1.61 6.45 17.76
N LEU A 169 -2.53 6.91 18.61
CA LEU A 169 -2.65 8.29 19.10
C LEU A 169 -2.16 8.42 20.55
N GLY A 170 -1.13 7.66 20.93
CA GLY A 170 -0.53 7.71 22.28
C GLY A 170 -1.48 7.28 23.41
N GLY A 171 -2.52 6.50 23.10
CA GLY A 171 -3.55 6.08 24.06
C GLY A 171 -4.71 7.07 24.22
N GLN A 172 -4.70 8.21 23.52
CA GLN A 172 -5.81 9.17 23.51
C GLN A 172 -6.89 8.71 22.54
N MET A 173 -8.16 8.76 22.96
CA MET A 173 -9.29 8.47 22.09
C MET A 173 -9.56 9.69 21.19
N PRO A 174 -9.65 9.54 19.86
CA PRO A 174 -9.88 10.68 18.98
C PRO A 174 -11.29 11.23 19.14
N ASP A 175 -11.39 12.57 19.11
CA ASP A 175 -12.66 13.25 18.90
C ASP A 175 -13.13 13.17 17.45
N ASP A 176 -14.31 13.72 17.17
CA ASP A 176 -14.95 13.65 15.85
C ASP A 176 -14.16 14.35 14.75
N GLN A 177 -13.37 15.38 15.08
CA GLN A 177 -12.54 16.11 14.12
C GLN A 177 -11.27 15.31 13.77
N VAL A 178 -10.60 14.75 14.78
CA VAL A 178 -9.44 13.88 14.57
C VAL A 178 -9.84 12.60 13.85
N LEU A 179 -11.00 12.02 14.19
CA LEU A 179 -11.51 10.83 13.52
C LEU A 179 -11.90 11.13 12.05
N ALA A 180 -12.51 12.28 11.76
CA ALA A 180 -12.82 12.67 10.39
C ALA A 180 -11.54 12.77 9.52
N GLN A 181 -10.48 13.38 10.04
CA GLN A 181 -9.17 13.47 9.36
C GLN A 181 -8.51 12.09 9.15
N ILE A 182 -8.67 11.17 10.09
CA ILE A 182 -8.23 9.78 9.97
C ILE A 182 -9.02 8.99 8.90
N LEU A 183 -10.23 9.47 8.56
CA LEU A 183 -11.14 8.89 7.57
C LEU A 183 -11.17 9.65 6.23
N ASP A 184 -10.21 10.55 5.98
CA ASP A 184 -10.04 11.17 4.67
C ASP A 184 -9.57 10.16 3.60
N PRO A 185 -9.84 10.40 2.29
CA PRO A 185 -9.37 9.53 1.22
C PRO A 185 -7.85 9.43 1.20
N ALA A 186 -7.34 8.21 1.12
CA ALA A 186 -5.96 7.98 0.72
C ALA A 186 -5.85 8.15 -0.81
N PRO A 187 -5.12 9.15 -1.32
CA PRO A 187 -4.87 9.25 -2.75
C PRO A 187 -4.03 8.06 -3.24
N SER A 188 -4.08 7.78 -4.56
CA SER A 188 -3.39 6.64 -5.17
C SER A 188 -1.92 6.52 -4.74
N ARG A 189 -1.21 7.66 -4.62
CA ARG A 189 0.20 7.69 -4.20
C ARG A 189 0.38 7.24 -2.76
N ALA A 190 -0.47 7.70 -1.83
CA ALA A 190 -0.41 7.28 -0.42
C ALA A 190 -0.68 5.77 -0.26
N ILE A 191 -1.61 5.21 -1.05
CA ILE A 191 -1.88 3.77 -1.09
C ILE A 191 -0.63 3.01 -1.55
N LEU A 192 -0.04 3.41 -2.68
CA LEU A 192 1.15 2.76 -3.26
C LEU A 192 2.40 2.92 -2.38
N ILE A 193 2.61 4.09 -1.76
CA ILE A 193 3.65 4.30 -0.74
C ILE A 193 3.47 3.32 0.42
N ARG A 194 2.24 3.11 0.92
CA ARG A 194 1.98 2.18 2.03
C ARG A 194 2.17 0.72 1.61
N MET A 195 1.84 0.33 0.39
CA MET A 195 2.18 -1.00 -0.15
C MET A 195 3.71 -1.21 -0.17
N LEU A 196 4.48 -0.21 -0.60
CA LEU A 196 5.94 -0.26 -0.65
C LEU A 196 6.59 -0.22 0.75
N ARG A 197 6.05 0.55 1.70
CA ARG A 197 6.47 0.53 3.11
C ARG A 197 6.21 -0.84 3.77
N ASN A 198 5.05 -1.45 3.52
CA ASN A 198 4.75 -2.81 4.00
C ASN A 198 5.77 -3.84 3.44
N LEU A 199 6.04 -3.81 2.13
CA LEU A 199 7.03 -4.69 1.50
C LEU A 199 8.45 -4.44 2.02
N HIS A 200 8.86 -3.17 2.20
CA HIS A 200 10.16 -2.86 2.81
C HIS A 200 10.28 -3.45 4.22
N GLY A 201 9.28 -3.24 5.09
CA GLY A 201 9.29 -3.75 6.46
C GLY A 201 9.40 -5.27 6.53
N VAL A 202 8.58 -5.99 5.75
CA VAL A 202 8.62 -7.47 5.66
C VAL A 202 10.01 -7.96 5.23
N TYR A 203 10.60 -7.38 4.19
CA TYR A 203 11.92 -7.80 3.72
C TYR A 203 13.06 -7.39 4.64
N ALA A 204 12.97 -6.24 5.32
CA ALA A 204 13.95 -5.81 6.31
C ALA A 204 13.93 -6.72 7.55
N GLU A 205 12.76 -7.11 8.05
CA GLU A 205 12.62 -8.06 9.17
C GLU A 205 13.14 -9.47 8.78
N ALA A 206 12.87 -9.91 7.55
CA ALA A 206 13.43 -11.14 6.99
C ALA A 206 14.94 -11.06 6.65
N SER A 207 15.59 -9.89 6.77
CA SER A 207 16.97 -9.63 6.32
C SER A 207 17.23 -9.86 4.81
N GLU A 208 16.18 -9.75 3.99
CA GLU A 208 16.24 -9.79 2.52
C GLU A 208 16.56 -8.39 1.97
N TRP A 209 17.77 -7.92 2.25
CA TRP A 209 18.16 -6.52 2.10
C TRP A 209 18.16 -5.99 0.66
N ASP A 210 18.34 -6.85 -0.34
CA ASP A 210 18.21 -6.50 -1.76
C ASP A 210 16.76 -6.14 -2.11
N ARG A 211 15.80 -6.93 -1.62
CA ARG A 211 14.36 -6.67 -1.78
C ARG A 211 13.91 -5.47 -0.96
N ALA A 212 14.43 -5.30 0.26
CA ALA A 212 14.18 -4.12 1.09
C ALA A 212 14.70 -2.82 0.43
N ALA A 213 15.91 -2.85 -0.15
CA ALA A 213 16.47 -1.73 -0.90
C ALA A 213 15.65 -1.41 -2.15
N ARG A 214 15.21 -2.43 -2.91
CA ARG A 214 14.35 -2.26 -4.09
C ARG A 214 13.00 -1.63 -3.72
N SER A 215 12.35 -2.07 -2.64
CA SER A 215 11.09 -1.47 -2.18
C SER A 215 11.24 0.03 -1.84
N ALA A 216 12.36 0.40 -1.21
CA ALA A 216 12.67 1.81 -0.93
C ALA A 216 13.07 2.60 -2.18
N ASP A 217 13.75 1.99 -3.16
CA ASP A 217 14.01 2.59 -4.48
C ASP A 217 12.70 2.93 -5.20
N ARG A 218 11.74 2.00 -5.23
CA ARG A 218 10.43 2.21 -5.84
C ARG A 218 9.63 3.31 -5.16
N LEU A 219 9.76 3.43 -3.84
CA LEU A 219 9.14 4.49 -3.06
C LEU A 219 9.74 5.86 -3.47
N LEU A 220 11.06 5.96 -3.61
CA LEU A 220 11.74 7.18 -4.07
C LEU A 220 11.44 7.54 -5.53
N LYS A 221 11.16 6.57 -6.40
CA LYS A 221 10.70 6.83 -7.79
C LYS A 221 9.24 7.30 -7.85
N LEU A 222 8.41 6.84 -6.92
CA LEU A 222 7.02 7.25 -6.77
C LEU A 222 6.88 8.62 -6.07
N ALA A 223 7.78 8.93 -5.13
CA ALA A 223 7.70 10.08 -4.23
C ALA A 223 9.11 10.50 -3.74
N PRO A 224 9.86 11.32 -4.53
CA PRO A 224 11.27 11.68 -4.27
C PRO A 224 11.51 12.55 -3.01
N GLU A 225 10.44 13.02 -2.37
CA GLU A 225 10.42 13.80 -1.12
C GLU A 225 10.26 12.93 0.14
N GLN A 226 10.00 11.62 0.00
CA GLN A 226 9.88 10.69 1.12
C GLN A 226 11.25 10.34 1.72
N ASP A 227 11.78 11.24 2.55
CA ASP A 227 13.13 11.12 3.12
C ASP A 227 13.37 9.85 3.95
N ASP A 228 12.36 9.29 4.60
CA ASP A 228 12.45 7.96 5.23
C ASP A 228 12.99 6.92 4.24
N ALA A 229 12.57 6.94 2.98
CA ALA A 229 13.03 5.97 1.99
C ALA A 229 14.50 6.18 1.57
N LEU A 230 15.06 7.39 1.73
CA LEU A 230 16.51 7.60 1.61
C LEU A 230 17.25 6.95 2.78
N ARG A 231 16.76 7.10 4.02
CA ARG A 231 17.31 6.38 5.17
C ARG A 231 17.22 4.87 4.95
N ASP A 232 16.04 4.38 4.61
CA ASP A 232 15.72 2.96 4.56
C ASP A 232 16.47 2.24 3.42
N ARG A 233 16.58 2.86 2.24
CA ARG A 233 17.45 2.36 1.15
C ARG A 233 18.94 2.45 1.53
N GLY A 234 19.36 3.54 2.16
CA GLY A 234 20.73 3.73 2.63
C GLY A 234 21.16 2.71 3.69
N LEU A 235 20.26 2.34 4.61
CA LEU A 235 20.48 1.30 5.60
C LEU A 235 20.54 -0.10 4.97
N ALA A 236 19.63 -0.41 4.04
CA ALA A 236 19.69 -1.67 3.29
C ALA A 236 21.00 -1.80 2.48
N TYR A 237 21.49 -0.70 1.87
CA TYR A 237 22.80 -0.67 1.22
C TYR A 237 23.98 -0.92 2.17
N LEU A 238 23.90 -0.63 3.48
CA LEU A 238 24.93 -1.02 4.44
C LEU A 238 24.98 -2.54 4.64
N GLN A 239 23.81 -3.18 4.72
CA GLN A 239 23.72 -4.63 4.92
C GLN A 239 24.17 -5.42 3.67
N LEU A 240 24.15 -4.76 2.50
CA LEU A 240 24.65 -5.28 1.22
C LEU A 240 26.13 -4.90 0.93
N ASP A 241 26.84 -4.27 1.89
CA ASP A 241 28.19 -3.70 1.72
C ASP A 241 28.35 -2.69 0.55
N TYR A 242 27.24 -2.11 0.06
CA TYR A 242 27.26 -1.08 -0.99
C TYR A 242 27.52 0.30 -0.38
N LEU A 243 28.69 0.44 0.25
CA LEU A 243 29.05 1.59 1.08
C LEU A 243 28.99 2.93 0.34
N ALA A 244 29.17 2.95 -0.98
CA ALA A 244 29.07 4.16 -1.79
C ALA A 244 27.62 4.69 -1.86
N GLY A 245 26.64 3.81 -2.13
CA GLY A 245 25.22 4.16 -2.14
C GLY A 245 24.71 4.50 -0.74
N ALA A 246 25.12 3.72 0.27
CA ALA A 246 24.75 3.99 1.65
C ALA A 246 25.22 5.38 2.13
N ARG A 247 26.48 5.75 1.89
CA ARG A 247 26.99 7.09 2.23
C ARG A 247 26.25 8.22 1.49
N ASN A 248 25.84 8.00 0.24
CA ASN A 248 25.07 8.97 -0.54
C ASN A 248 23.69 9.20 0.09
N ASP A 249 22.91 8.14 0.28
CA ASP A 249 21.51 8.23 0.66
C ASP A 249 21.35 8.65 2.14
N LEU A 250 22.14 8.06 3.04
CA LEU A 250 22.15 8.46 4.46
C LEU A 250 22.71 9.88 4.64
N GLY A 251 23.69 10.28 3.82
CA GLY A 251 24.22 11.64 3.82
C GLY A 251 23.21 12.68 3.33
N LEU A 252 22.37 12.33 2.34
CA LEU A 252 21.28 13.19 1.87
C LEU A 252 20.14 13.27 2.89
N TYR A 253 19.74 12.14 3.49
CA TYR A 253 18.76 12.09 4.58
C TYR A 253 19.18 13.00 5.74
N LEU A 254 20.42 12.86 6.25
CA LEU A 254 20.96 13.69 7.34
C LEU A 254 21.09 15.18 7.00
N LYS A 255 21.23 15.51 5.71
CA LYS A 255 21.28 16.90 5.24
C LYS A 255 19.89 17.54 5.19
N ARG A 256 18.85 16.75 4.88
CA ARG A 256 17.44 17.20 4.88
C ARG A 256 16.86 17.21 6.31
N ASN A 257 17.22 16.21 7.13
CA ASN A 257 16.66 15.97 8.47
C ASN A 257 17.76 15.99 9.56
N PRO A 258 18.39 17.14 9.84
CA PRO A 258 19.52 17.21 10.78
C PRO A 258 19.14 16.88 12.23
N GLU A 259 17.88 17.10 12.61
CA GLU A 259 17.36 16.90 13.97
C GLU A 259 16.49 15.63 14.12
N ALA A 260 16.56 14.68 13.17
CA ALA A 260 15.87 13.40 13.30
C ALA A 260 16.40 12.59 14.50
N SER A 261 15.55 11.78 15.11
CA SER A 261 15.89 11.00 16.32
C SER A 261 16.99 9.96 16.10
N ASP A 262 17.15 9.48 14.85
CA ASP A 262 18.22 8.58 14.41
C ASP A 262 19.48 9.30 13.92
N ALA A 263 19.45 10.64 13.80
CA ALA A 263 20.49 11.40 13.09
C ALA A 263 21.86 11.34 13.76
N GLN A 264 21.95 11.24 15.09
CA GLN A 264 23.25 11.06 15.76
C GLN A 264 23.85 9.69 15.43
N TRP A 265 23.07 8.61 15.58
CA TRP A 265 23.52 7.24 15.33
C TRP A 265 23.94 7.04 13.86
N LEU A 266 23.21 7.63 12.91
CA LEU A 266 23.58 7.63 11.49
C LEU A 266 24.88 8.40 11.20
N ARG A 267 25.13 9.54 11.88
CA ARG A 267 26.40 10.27 11.77
C ARG A 267 27.58 9.44 12.28
N GLU A 268 27.42 8.80 13.42
CA GLU A 268 28.44 7.89 14.00
C GLU A 268 28.74 6.73 13.03
N LYS A 269 27.70 6.09 12.48
CA LYS A 269 27.88 5.04 11.45
C LYS A 269 28.60 5.51 10.20
N LEU A 270 28.31 6.72 9.70
CA LEU A 270 29.01 7.25 8.52
C LEU A 270 30.48 7.60 8.80
N ILE A 271 30.84 7.94 10.05
CA ILE A 271 32.22 8.15 10.48
C ILE A 271 32.98 6.82 10.53
N ASP A 272 32.41 5.77 11.15
CA ASP A 272 33.01 4.43 11.20
C ASP A 272 33.35 3.93 9.77
N LEU A 273 32.39 4.07 8.86
CA LEU A 273 32.54 3.69 7.45
C LEU A 273 33.58 4.54 6.71
N GLY A 274 33.86 5.76 7.18
CA GLY A 274 34.90 6.66 6.65
C GLY A 274 36.30 6.36 7.16
N GLY A 275 36.46 5.42 8.11
CA GLY A 275 37.74 5.02 8.67
C GLY A 275 38.70 4.39 7.65
N PRO A 276 40.01 4.39 7.93
CA PRO A 276 41.00 3.76 7.05
C PRO A 276 40.80 2.23 7.03
N VAL A 277 40.49 1.68 5.86
CA VAL A 277 40.43 0.23 5.64
C VAL A 277 41.74 -0.42 6.12
N PRO A 278 41.69 -1.39 7.06
CA PRO A 278 42.88 -2.10 7.50
C PRO A 278 43.54 -2.81 6.32
N ARG A 279 44.72 -2.34 5.91
CA ARG A 279 45.56 -3.07 4.96
C ARG A 279 46.12 -4.28 5.68
N LEU A 280 45.57 -5.45 5.37
CA LEU A 280 46.19 -6.73 5.74
C LEU A 280 47.60 -6.76 5.13
N HIS A 281 48.57 -7.12 5.97
CA HIS A 281 49.99 -7.22 5.65
C HIS A 281 50.38 -8.69 5.43
#